data_AF-A0A832P5I5-F1
#
_entry.id   AF-A0A832P5I5-F1
#
_cell.length_a   1.000
_cell.length_b   1.000
_cell.length_c   1.000
_cell.angle_alpha   90.00
_cell.angle_beta   90.00
_cell.angle_gamma   90.00
#
_symmetry.space_group_name_H-M   'P 1'
#
loop_
_entity.id
_entity.type
_entity.pdbx_description
1 polymer ?
#
loop_
_entity_poly.entity_id
_entity_poly.type
_entity_poly.pdbx_seq_one_letter_code
_entity_poly.pdbx_strand_id
1 'polypeptide(L)'
;MIKFDAERCIRDLHNHLVSTMKKAQSELLREIQSGVKQPEADWTEGEIEEFIGAITAHVIGGAWAIMDEFGRGSKMDMSNPSLQEYIGGVYWNPLRRDKSIRGRPEGTYIDIWGNTRYSRGSLAGVNLEELDKQKPARFQGDFQPWEPSKAMRTAMQVMQKGRFKEIIQEAVNAFPWAKYLIVKG
;
A
#
# COMPACT_ATOMS: atom_id res chain seq x y z
N MET A 1 40.26 35.18 7.55
CA MET A 1 38.78 35.20 7.43
C MET A 1 38.22 33.80 7.62
N ILE A 2 37.22 33.65 8.49
CA ILE A 2 36.47 32.39 8.71
C ILE A 2 35.03 32.63 8.25
N LYS A 3 34.49 31.77 7.39
CA LYS A 3 33.13 31.89 6.82
C LYS A 3 32.48 30.51 6.72
N PHE A 4 31.15 30.46 6.87
CA PHE A 4 30.33 29.30 6.54
C PHE A 4 29.50 29.58 5.28
N ASP A 5 29.55 28.70 4.29
CA ASP A 5 28.77 28.78 3.05
C ASP A 5 27.36 28.20 3.25
N ALA A 6 26.53 28.95 3.96
CA ALA A 6 25.20 28.51 4.39
C ALA A 6 24.26 28.18 3.22
N GLU A 7 24.23 29.01 2.18
CA GLU A 7 23.36 28.82 1.01
C GLU A 7 23.68 27.51 0.29
N ARG A 8 24.98 27.24 0.05
CA ARG A 8 25.42 25.99 -0.55
C ARG A 8 25.10 24.81 0.36
N CYS A 9 25.36 24.92 1.65
CA CYS A 9 25.11 23.87 2.62
C CYS A 9 23.63 23.48 2.67
N ILE A 10 22.72 24.46 2.73
CA ILE A 10 21.27 24.21 2.81
C ILE A 10 20.78 23.48 1.57
N ARG A 11 21.17 23.93 0.37
CA ARG A 11 20.78 23.29 -0.89
C ARG A 11 21.32 21.86 -1.00
N ASP A 12 22.60 21.67 -0.69
CA ASP A 12 23.23 20.35 -0.80
C ASP A 12 22.66 19.39 0.26
N LEU A 13 22.34 19.88 1.48
CA LEU A 13 21.66 19.11 2.53
C LEU A 13 20.25 18.73 2.12
N HIS A 14 19.49 19.65 1.54
CA HIS A 14 18.15 19.40 1.03
C HIS A 14 18.16 18.24 0.02
N ASN A 15 19.01 18.30 -0.99
CA ASN A 15 19.13 17.23 -2.00
C ASN A 15 19.54 15.89 -1.38
N HIS A 16 20.42 15.92 -0.37
CA HIS A 16 20.82 14.73 0.38
C HIS A 16 19.65 14.12 1.17
N LEU A 17 18.80 14.95 1.78
CA LEU A 17 17.59 14.50 2.48
C LEU A 17 16.55 13.94 1.51
N VAL A 18 16.34 14.53 0.34
CA VAL A 18 15.46 13.98 -0.71
C VAL A 18 15.93 12.58 -1.13
N SER A 19 17.22 12.41 -1.38
CA SER A 19 17.80 11.08 -1.69
C SER A 19 17.65 10.10 -0.52
N THR A 20 17.74 10.58 0.72
CA THR A 20 17.54 9.77 1.92
C THR A 20 16.08 9.31 2.05
N MET A 21 15.12 10.19 1.77
CA MET A 21 13.71 9.84 1.75
C MET A 21 13.40 8.79 0.68
N LYS A 22 14.05 8.86 -0.48
CA LYS A 22 13.96 7.79 -1.50
C LYS A 22 14.42 6.44 -0.96
N LYS A 23 15.55 6.40 -0.23
CA LYS A 23 16.05 5.15 0.37
C LYS A 23 15.08 4.60 1.44
N ALA A 24 14.52 5.48 2.27
CA ALA A 24 13.52 5.10 3.26
C ALA A 24 12.26 4.51 2.60
N GLN A 25 11.79 5.11 1.50
CA GLN A 25 10.69 4.60 0.68
C GLN A 25 10.99 3.20 0.14
N SER A 26 12.16 2.99 -0.47
CA SER A 26 12.57 1.67 -0.99
C SER A 26 12.72 0.62 0.12
N GLU A 27 13.14 1.03 1.32
CA GLU A 27 13.21 0.14 2.47
C GLU A 27 11.82 -0.22 2.99
N LEU A 28 10.91 0.75 3.11
CA LEU A 28 9.52 0.51 3.46
C LEU A 28 8.86 -0.44 2.47
N LEU A 29 9.00 -0.20 1.16
CA LEU A 29 8.42 -1.08 0.14
C LEU A 29 8.94 -2.52 0.25
N ARG A 30 10.24 -2.70 0.49
CA ARG A 30 10.83 -4.04 0.68
C ARG A 30 10.28 -4.74 1.91
N GLU A 31 10.09 -4.01 3.01
CA GLU A 31 9.49 -4.55 4.23
C GLU A 31 8.01 -4.91 4.03
N ILE A 32 7.28 -4.15 3.21
CA ILE A 32 5.91 -4.52 2.82
C ILE A 32 5.93 -5.80 2.00
N GLN A 33 6.76 -5.85 0.95
CA GLN A 33 6.86 -7.00 0.05
C GLN A 33 7.35 -8.28 0.74
N SER A 34 8.10 -8.18 1.84
CA SER A 34 8.49 -9.36 2.63
C SER A 34 7.33 -9.97 3.43
N GLY A 35 6.29 -9.18 3.70
CA GLY A 35 5.13 -9.57 4.51
C GLY A 35 3.88 -9.94 3.72
N VAL A 36 3.84 -9.73 2.39
CA VAL A 36 2.66 -10.06 1.58
C VAL A 36 2.39 -11.57 1.55
N LYS A 37 1.11 -11.95 1.48
CA LYS A 37 0.70 -13.36 1.33
C LYS A 37 0.32 -13.70 -0.11
N GLN A 38 -0.17 -12.71 -0.85
CA GLN A 38 -0.55 -12.85 -2.25
C GLN A 38 0.57 -12.34 -3.16
N PRO A 39 1.10 -13.18 -4.08
CA PRO A 39 2.17 -12.76 -4.99
C PRO A 39 1.74 -11.68 -5.99
N GLU A 40 0.44 -11.52 -6.24
CA GLU A 40 -0.12 -10.47 -7.10
C GLU A 40 -0.21 -9.10 -6.41
N ALA A 41 0.10 -8.99 -5.12
CA ALA A 41 0.03 -7.73 -4.36
C ALA A 41 0.87 -6.63 -5.02
N ASP A 42 0.19 -5.63 -5.57
CA ASP A 42 0.73 -4.61 -6.48
C ASP A 42 1.20 -3.35 -5.73
N TRP A 43 2.13 -3.53 -4.80
CA TRP A 43 2.80 -2.43 -4.09
C TRP A 43 3.95 -1.82 -4.91
N THR A 44 3.99 -0.50 -5.02
CA THR A 44 5.02 0.23 -5.77
C THR A 44 5.48 1.50 -5.05
N GLU A 45 6.65 2.01 -5.44
CA GLU A 45 7.09 3.33 -5.02
C GLU A 45 6.24 4.40 -5.73
N GLY A 46 5.68 5.30 -4.95
CA GLY A 46 5.02 6.51 -5.44
C GLY A 46 5.98 7.69 -5.61
N GLU A 47 5.38 8.86 -5.73
CA GLU A 47 6.12 10.11 -5.87
C GLU A 47 6.84 10.49 -4.57
N ILE A 48 7.88 11.33 -4.73
CA ILE A 48 8.43 12.11 -3.64
C ILE A 48 7.93 13.52 -3.85
N GLU A 49 7.22 14.04 -2.85
CA GLU A 49 6.66 15.38 -2.87
C GLU A 49 7.43 16.27 -1.92
N GLU A 50 7.65 17.51 -2.35
CA GLU A 50 8.23 18.56 -1.54
C GLU A 50 7.17 19.64 -1.35
N PHE A 51 6.80 19.88 -0.10
CA PHE A 51 5.93 20.98 0.28
C PHE A 51 6.60 21.80 1.37
N ILE A 52 6.09 23.01 1.62
CA ILE A 52 6.70 23.95 2.57
C ILE A 52 6.92 23.26 3.92
N GLY A 53 8.19 23.00 4.24
CA GLY A 53 8.62 22.41 5.50
C GLY A 53 8.67 20.88 5.57
N ALA A 54 8.39 20.13 4.49
CA ALA A 54 8.56 18.67 4.51
C ALA A 54 8.89 18.06 3.15
N ILE A 55 9.51 16.88 3.23
CA ILE A 55 9.72 15.95 2.12
C ILE A 55 8.92 14.70 2.46
N THR A 56 7.99 14.29 1.60
CA THR A 56 7.24 13.04 1.76
C THR A 56 7.61 12.06 0.65
N ALA A 57 7.60 10.78 0.99
CA ALA A 57 7.79 9.70 0.03
C ALA A 57 6.67 8.68 0.21
N HIS A 58 6.02 8.33 -0.89
CA HIS A 58 4.77 7.56 -0.87
C HIS A 58 5.00 6.10 -1.27
N VAL A 59 4.36 5.13 -0.63
CA VAL A 59 4.22 3.77 -1.17
C VAL A 59 2.76 3.59 -1.53
N ILE A 60 2.49 3.13 -2.75
CA ILE A 60 1.15 3.04 -3.32
C ILE A 60 0.82 1.57 -3.55
N GLY A 61 -0.43 1.19 -3.31
CA GLY A 61 -0.95 -0.15 -3.57
C GLY A 61 -2.23 -0.08 -4.40
N GLY A 62 -2.36 -0.97 -5.37
CA GLY A 62 -3.60 -1.13 -6.14
C GLY A 62 -4.58 -2.09 -5.47
N ALA A 63 -5.51 -2.63 -6.26
CA ALA A 63 -6.58 -3.48 -5.75
C ALA A 63 -6.03 -4.78 -5.10
N TRP A 64 -4.96 -5.35 -5.64
CA TRP A 64 -4.36 -6.57 -5.09
C TRP A 64 -3.66 -6.31 -3.76
N ALA A 65 -2.93 -5.21 -3.64
CA ALA A 65 -2.31 -4.75 -2.40
C ALA A 65 -3.35 -4.54 -1.29
N ILE A 66 -4.48 -3.89 -1.60
CA ILE A 66 -5.57 -3.69 -0.63
C ILE A 66 -6.22 -5.01 -0.22
N MET A 67 -6.45 -5.92 -1.18
CA MET A 67 -6.99 -7.25 -0.89
C MET A 67 -6.04 -8.13 -0.08
N ASP A 68 -4.72 -8.01 -0.27
CA ASP A 68 -3.73 -8.69 0.56
C ASP A 68 -3.69 -8.10 1.99
N GLU A 69 -3.61 -6.77 2.11
CA GLU A 69 -3.49 -6.08 3.41
C GLU A 69 -4.70 -6.28 4.32
N PHE A 70 -5.90 -6.28 3.74
CA PHE A 70 -7.17 -6.33 4.47
C PHE A 70 -7.92 -7.65 4.29
N GLY A 71 -7.46 -8.55 3.44
CA GLY A 71 -8.13 -9.83 3.16
C GLY A 71 -9.36 -9.67 2.26
N ARG A 72 -10.03 -10.79 1.99
CA ARG A 72 -11.25 -10.85 1.15
C ARG A 72 -12.29 -11.80 1.69
N GLY A 73 -13.55 -11.52 1.36
CA GLY A 73 -14.67 -12.39 1.71
C GLY A 73 -14.96 -12.40 3.20
N SER A 74 -15.48 -13.51 3.72
CA SER A 74 -15.83 -13.67 5.15
C SER A 74 -14.69 -13.35 6.12
N LYS A 75 -13.44 -13.46 5.67
CA LYS A 75 -12.21 -13.22 6.43
C LYS A 75 -11.64 -11.80 6.32
N MET A 76 -12.26 -10.92 5.56
CA MET A 76 -11.79 -9.53 5.44
C MET A 76 -11.83 -8.80 6.80
N ASP A 77 -10.80 -7.97 7.00
CA ASP A 77 -10.62 -7.04 8.09
C ASP A 77 -11.50 -5.79 7.86
N MET A 78 -12.32 -5.46 8.85
CA MET A 78 -13.27 -4.34 8.78
C MET A 78 -12.63 -2.99 9.11
N SER A 79 -11.36 -2.98 9.52
CA SER A 79 -10.62 -1.75 9.84
C SER A 79 -10.07 -1.01 8.62
N ASN A 80 -10.33 -1.48 7.39
CA ASN A 80 -9.96 -0.74 6.18
C ASN A 80 -10.69 0.61 6.15
N PRO A 81 -9.97 1.76 6.16
CA PRO A 81 -10.58 3.08 6.22
C PRO A 81 -11.48 3.40 5.01
N SER A 82 -11.20 2.80 3.85
CA SER A 82 -11.98 2.99 2.61
C SER A 82 -13.11 1.94 2.45
N LEU A 83 -13.34 1.09 3.46
CA LEU A 83 -14.28 -0.01 3.31
C LEU A 83 -15.73 0.44 3.14
N GLN A 84 -16.14 1.47 3.88
CA GLN A 84 -17.53 1.96 3.81
C GLN A 84 -17.85 2.54 2.43
N GLU A 85 -16.90 3.28 1.86
CA GLU A 85 -16.99 3.79 0.49
C GLU A 85 -17.05 2.64 -0.53
N TYR A 86 -16.20 1.61 -0.37
CA TYR A 86 -16.22 0.43 -1.23
C TYR A 86 -17.57 -0.31 -1.18
N ILE A 87 -18.14 -0.53 0.01
CA ILE A 87 -19.43 -1.20 0.20
C ILE A 87 -20.59 -0.37 -0.39
N GLY A 88 -20.54 0.96 -0.25
CA GLY A 88 -21.55 1.87 -0.82
C GLY A 88 -21.40 2.09 -2.33
N GLY A 89 -20.29 1.67 -2.92
CA GLY A 89 -19.93 1.96 -4.31
C GLY A 89 -20.40 0.92 -5.33
N VAL A 90 -20.19 1.25 -6.60
CA VAL A 90 -20.56 0.41 -7.76
C VAL A 90 -19.80 -0.93 -7.81
N TYR A 91 -18.66 -1.02 -7.12
CA TYR A 91 -17.84 -2.21 -7.07
C TYR A 91 -18.40 -3.27 -6.11
N TRP A 92 -19.24 -2.90 -5.15
CA TRP A 92 -19.83 -3.86 -4.22
C TRP A 92 -20.85 -4.75 -4.93
N ASN A 93 -20.98 -6.00 -4.50
CA ASN A 93 -22.09 -6.83 -4.98
C ASN A 93 -23.33 -6.48 -4.14
N PRO A 94 -24.40 -5.93 -4.73
CA PRO A 94 -25.60 -5.50 -3.99
C PRO A 94 -26.32 -6.65 -3.27
N LEU A 95 -26.05 -7.90 -3.66
CA LEU A 95 -26.61 -9.09 -2.99
C LEU A 95 -25.81 -9.52 -1.76
N ARG A 96 -24.67 -8.89 -1.45
CA ARG A 96 -23.94 -9.12 -0.20
C ARG A 96 -24.65 -8.45 0.97
N ARG A 97 -25.12 -9.29 1.89
CA ARG A 97 -25.70 -8.90 3.19
C ARG A 97 -24.73 -9.11 4.35
N ASP A 98 -23.59 -9.70 4.05
CA ASP A 98 -22.50 -10.07 4.94
C ASP A 98 -21.17 -9.95 4.17
N LYS A 99 -20.08 -10.33 4.84
CA LYS A 99 -18.72 -10.27 4.27
C LYS A 99 -18.48 -11.35 3.21
N SER A 100 -19.30 -12.41 3.18
CA SER A 100 -19.08 -13.55 2.29
C SER A 100 -19.18 -13.15 0.82
N ILE A 101 -18.33 -13.77 0.00
CA ILE A 101 -18.40 -13.59 -1.44
C ILE A 101 -19.67 -14.26 -1.98
N ARG A 102 -20.51 -13.47 -2.64
CA ARG A 102 -21.76 -13.92 -3.25
C ARG A 102 -21.77 -13.73 -4.75
N GLY A 103 -22.55 -14.57 -5.43
CA GLY A 103 -22.80 -14.40 -6.86
C GLY A 103 -23.59 -13.14 -7.14
N ARG A 104 -23.30 -12.50 -8.28
CA ARG A 104 -23.95 -11.27 -8.73
C ARG A 104 -25.26 -11.57 -9.46
N PRO A 105 -26.22 -10.63 -9.49
CA PRO A 105 -27.38 -10.73 -10.37
C PRO A 105 -26.96 -10.79 -11.85
N GLU A 106 -27.89 -11.10 -12.74
CA GLU A 106 -27.64 -11.01 -14.17
C GLU A 106 -27.41 -9.54 -14.58
N GLY A 107 -26.48 -9.33 -15.52
CA GLY A 107 -26.17 -8.02 -16.08
C GLY A 107 -24.71 -7.61 -15.99
N THR A 108 -24.44 -6.39 -16.43
CA THR A 108 -23.11 -5.79 -16.48
C THR A 108 -22.75 -5.14 -15.14
N TYR A 109 -21.49 -5.27 -14.72
CA TYR A 109 -20.97 -4.62 -13.52
C TYR A 109 -19.50 -4.22 -13.69
N ILE A 110 -19.01 -3.35 -12.81
CA ILE A 110 -17.59 -2.98 -12.73
C ILE A 110 -16.94 -3.76 -11.59
N ASP A 111 -15.84 -4.47 -11.87
CA ASP A 111 -15.07 -5.18 -10.86
C ASP A 111 -14.12 -4.25 -10.08
N ILE A 112 -13.46 -4.78 -9.04
CA ILE A 112 -12.60 -3.98 -8.15
C ILE A 112 -11.37 -3.40 -8.87
N TRP A 113 -11.04 -3.92 -10.06
CA TRP A 113 -9.96 -3.41 -10.90
C TRP A 113 -10.47 -2.41 -11.96
N GLY A 114 -11.75 -2.01 -11.90
CA GLY A 114 -12.35 -1.08 -12.85
C GLY A 114 -12.79 -1.69 -14.17
N ASN A 115 -12.70 -3.02 -14.34
CA ASN A 115 -13.09 -3.66 -15.60
C ASN A 115 -14.59 -3.90 -15.67
N THR A 116 -15.15 -3.74 -16.86
CA THR A 116 -16.54 -4.11 -17.13
C THR A 116 -16.64 -5.63 -17.31
N ARG A 117 -17.57 -6.25 -16.58
CA ARG A 117 -17.83 -7.70 -16.58
C ARG A 117 -19.32 -7.96 -16.78
N TYR A 118 -19.65 -9.13 -17.33
CA TYR A 118 -21.03 -9.61 -17.44
C TYR A 118 -21.27 -10.83 -16.56
N SER A 119 -22.34 -10.81 -15.79
CA SER A 119 -22.82 -11.95 -15.00
C SER A 119 -24.07 -12.53 -15.65
N ARG A 120 -24.14 -13.87 -15.74
CA ARG A 120 -25.34 -14.59 -16.19
C ARG A 120 -26.39 -14.78 -15.09
N GLY A 121 -26.11 -14.34 -13.85
CA GLY A 121 -27.04 -14.40 -12.72
C GLY A 121 -27.40 -15.79 -12.17
N SER A 122 -26.90 -16.88 -12.76
CA SER A 122 -27.27 -18.26 -12.37
C SER A 122 -26.96 -18.63 -10.91
N LEU A 123 -26.05 -17.90 -10.26
CA LEU A 123 -25.66 -18.06 -8.86
C LEU A 123 -25.94 -16.79 -8.02
N ALA A 124 -26.86 -15.92 -8.47
CA ALA A 124 -27.16 -14.67 -7.80
C ALA A 124 -27.50 -14.89 -6.31
N GLY A 125 -26.77 -14.20 -5.41
CA GLY A 125 -26.98 -14.27 -3.97
C GLY A 125 -26.46 -15.53 -3.28
N VAL A 126 -26.09 -16.57 -4.03
CA VAL A 126 -25.47 -17.80 -3.50
C VAL A 126 -24.14 -17.47 -2.86
N ASN A 127 -23.86 -18.06 -1.70
CA ASN A 127 -22.55 -17.96 -1.05
C ASN A 127 -21.52 -18.78 -1.85
N LEU A 128 -20.63 -18.07 -2.55
CA LEU A 128 -19.63 -18.68 -3.42
C LEU A 128 -18.47 -19.28 -2.64
N GLU A 129 -18.18 -18.80 -1.43
CA GLU A 129 -17.13 -19.37 -0.58
C GLU A 129 -17.51 -20.79 -0.13
N GLU A 130 -18.79 -21.00 0.19
CA GLU A 130 -19.28 -22.32 0.59
C GLU A 130 -19.38 -23.27 -0.60
N LEU A 131 -19.82 -22.76 -1.76
CA LEU A 131 -19.84 -23.52 -3.00
C LEU A 131 -18.42 -23.94 -3.44
N ASP A 132 -17.44 -23.05 -3.24
CA ASP A 132 -16.03 -23.31 -3.55
C ASP A 132 -15.41 -24.36 -2.63
N LYS A 133 -15.82 -24.44 -1.35
CA LYS A 133 -15.40 -25.55 -0.47
C LYS A 133 -15.90 -26.91 -0.97
N GLN A 134 -17.10 -26.95 -1.52
CA GLN A 134 -17.73 -28.18 -2.02
C GLN A 134 -17.15 -28.62 -3.38
N LYS A 135 -16.48 -27.71 -4.11
CA LYS A 135 -15.90 -27.93 -5.46
C LYS A 135 -16.73 -28.84 -6.37
N PRO A 136 -18.02 -28.58 -6.61
CA PRO A 136 -18.80 -29.41 -7.53
C PRO A 136 -18.20 -29.31 -8.95
N ALA A 137 -18.24 -30.39 -9.71
CA ALA A 137 -17.47 -30.58 -10.96
C ALA A 137 -17.65 -29.51 -12.06
N ARG A 138 -18.66 -28.64 -11.97
CA ARG A 138 -18.94 -27.56 -12.93
C ARG A 138 -18.71 -26.15 -12.38
N PHE A 139 -18.27 -26.02 -11.12
CA PHE A 139 -17.98 -24.73 -10.52
C PHE A 139 -16.58 -24.27 -10.94
N GLN A 140 -16.53 -23.10 -11.58
CA GLN A 140 -15.30 -22.49 -12.07
C GLN A 140 -15.12 -21.15 -11.35
N GLY A 141 -14.03 -21.02 -10.60
CA GLY A 141 -13.64 -19.79 -9.90
C GLY A 141 -12.85 -20.08 -8.64
N ASP A 142 -12.17 -19.06 -8.13
CA ASP A 142 -11.54 -19.06 -6.82
C ASP A 142 -12.25 -18.02 -5.95
N PHE A 143 -13.03 -18.55 -5.01
CA PHE A 143 -13.79 -17.76 -4.06
C PHE A 143 -13.33 -18.04 -2.63
N GLN A 144 -12.12 -18.57 -2.46
CA GLN A 144 -11.58 -18.76 -1.13
C GLN A 144 -11.44 -17.39 -0.43
N PRO A 145 -11.99 -17.25 0.79
CA PRO A 145 -11.74 -16.07 1.59
C PRO A 145 -10.31 -16.12 2.13
N TRP A 146 -9.63 -14.98 2.17
CA TRP A 146 -8.26 -14.87 2.65
C TRP A 146 -8.19 -13.93 3.85
N GLU A 147 -7.36 -14.32 4.82
CA GLU A 147 -7.03 -13.47 5.96
C GLU A 147 -6.09 -12.32 5.51
N PRO A 148 -6.18 -11.14 6.14
CA PRO A 148 -5.23 -10.06 5.88
C PRO A 148 -3.77 -10.49 6.13
N SER A 149 -2.85 -10.02 5.29
CA SER A 149 -1.41 -10.09 5.54
C SER A 149 -0.99 -9.12 6.63
N LYS A 150 -1.58 -7.93 6.64
CA LYS A 150 -1.16 -6.78 7.47
C LYS A 150 0.27 -6.31 7.17
N ALA A 151 0.78 -6.61 5.98
CA ALA A 151 2.15 -6.33 5.56
C ALA A 151 2.48 -4.84 5.67
N MET A 152 1.62 -3.96 5.13
CA MET A 152 1.80 -2.51 5.18
C MET A 152 1.81 -2.00 6.61
N ARG A 153 0.83 -2.42 7.42
CA ARG A 153 0.74 -1.99 8.83
C ARG A 153 1.95 -2.45 9.63
N THR A 154 2.43 -3.66 9.39
CA THR A 154 3.61 -4.21 10.09
C THR A 154 4.88 -3.44 9.71
N ALA A 155 5.10 -3.21 8.40
CA ALA A 155 6.22 -2.43 7.90
C ALA A 155 6.23 -0.99 8.45
N MET A 156 5.06 -0.35 8.51
CA MET A 156 4.91 0.98 9.11
C MET A 156 5.25 0.98 10.60
N GLN A 157 4.89 -0.06 11.35
CA GLN A 157 5.29 -0.18 12.75
C GLN A 157 6.80 -0.30 12.92
N VAL A 158 7.50 -1.01 12.03
CA VAL A 158 8.98 -1.07 12.03
C VAL A 158 9.57 0.32 11.84
N MET A 159 9.08 1.07 10.85
CA MET A 159 9.51 2.45 10.62
C MET A 159 9.27 3.35 11.83
N GLN A 160 8.08 3.27 12.43
CA GLN A 160 7.68 4.06 13.60
C GLN A 160 8.48 3.72 14.87
N LYS A 161 8.87 2.45 15.05
CA LYS A 161 9.61 1.99 16.24
C LYS A 161 11.04 2.49 16.32
N GLY A 162 11.58 3.07 15.23
CA GLY A 162 12.89 3.71 15.26
C GLY A 162 13.64 3.65 13.94
N ARG A 163 13.27 2.74 13.03
CA ARG A 163 14.06 2.54 11.81
C ARG A 163 14.13 3.80 10.94
N PHE A 164 13.03 4.54 10.82
CA PHE A 164 13.07 5.81 10.09
C PHE A 164 14.02 6.83 10.73
N LYS A 165 14.03 6.92 12.07
CA LYS A 165 14.93 7.82 12.80
C LYS A 165 16.40 7.43 12.59
N GLU A 166 16.71 6.14 12.56
CA GLU A 166 18.06 5.64 12.26
C GLU A 166 18.50 6.07 10.86
N ILE A 167 17.66 5.89 9.85
CA ILE A 167 17.96 6.30 8.46
C ILE A 167 18.28 7.80 8.38
N ILE A 168 17.49 8.65 9.05
CA ILE A 168 17.75 10.10 9.08
C ILE A 168 19.04 10.42 9.85
N GLN A 169 19.30 9.74 10.97
CA GLN A 169 20.52 9.95 11.75
C GLN A 169 21.77 9.57 10.96
N GLU A 170 21.74 8.43 10.26
CA GLU A 170 22.80 7.99 9.35
C GLU A 170 23.04 9.04 8.26
N ALA A 171 21.98 9.58 7.66
CA ALA A 171 22.09 10.62 6.64
C ALA A 171 22.71 11.92 7.16
N VAL A 172 22.30 12.40 8.33
CA VAL A 172 22.86 13.61 8.94
C VAL A 172 24.34 13.43 9.28
N ASN A 173 24.72 12.27 9.79
CA ASN A 173 26.10 11.95 10.14
C ASN A 173 27.00 11.83 8.91
N ALA A 174 26.47 11.32 7.80
CA ALA A 174 27.20 11.16 6.55
C ALA A 174 27.35 12.48 5.76
N PHE A 175 26.60 13.53 6.11
CA PHE A 175 26.64 14.79 5.37
C PHE A 175 27.99 15.51 5.56
N PRO A 176 28.66 15.96 4.48
CA PRO A 176 30.03 16.49 4.56
C PRO A 176 30.08 17.96 5.01
N TRP A 177 29.72 18.24 6.27
CA TRP A 177 29.64 19.58 6.85
C TRP A 177 30.90 20.43 6.65
N ALA A 178 32.07 19.82 6.77
CA ALA A 178 33.36 20.50 6.65
C ALA A 178 33.58 21.17 5.28
N LYS A 179 32.93 20.67 4.22
CA LYS A 179 33.02 21.23 2.85
C LYS A 179 32.57 22.69 2.76
N TYR A 180 31.76 23.15 3.71
CA TYR A 180 31.17 24.49 3.71
C TYR A 180 31.86 25.45 4.68
N LEU A 181 32.89 24.99 5.41
CA LEU A 181 33.74 25.85 6.24
C LEU A 181 34.88 26.42 5.38
N ILE A 182 34.95 27.74 5.28
CA ILE A 182 35.93 28.47 4.47
C ILE A 182 36.87 29.20 5.42
N VAL A 183 38.16 28.88 5.35
CA VAL A 183 39.23 29.60 6.04
C VAL A 183 40.16 30.19 4.98
N LYS A 184 40.27 31.52 4.95
CA LYS A 184 41.26 32.22 4.11
C LYS A 184 42.25 32.96 5.01
N GLY A 185 43.54 32.81 4.72
CA GLY A 185 44.61 33.64 5.30
C GLY A 185 44.46 35.09 4.92
#